data_AF-A0A7J6NTC7-F1
#
_entry.id   AF-A0A7J6NTC7-F1
#
_cell.length_a   1.000
_cell.length_b   1.000
_cell.length_c   1.000
_cell.angle_alpha   90.00
_cell.angle_beta   90.00
_cell.angle_gamma   90.00
#
_symmetry.space_group_name_H-M   'P 1'
#
loop_
_entity.id
_entity.type
_entity.pdbx_description
1 polymer ?
#
loop_
_entity_poly.entity_id
_entity_poly.type
_entity_poly.pdbx_seq_one_letter_code
_entity_poly.pdbx_strand_id
1 'polypeptide(L)'
;MSSVTNQRGGARDRALSTASSASSSSSSSESSVSIMSDASPGMARTLAVADEQGMVPDTNVNSSGSEPPKEGAASPKGLPREGAEGSPKDSKRCRRRKQTVVVARGLQGSGKSTAMRTAALLLGGLWLNQDEFRTPSKGGGNAKGKFLDKLSQCTHYGRPEYVFVDRINTQFRHRSDIYNAIAPCDGEYPEIIYIQWSHPDDTLSAGEDMSPFDPIKGRKYFDVCAKNVRNRHGKHRSIDRYADIDFILGSTAAQAEPISNEELSQFSVAKLCDIDVTLSRREMVEKILQILGKDGDFSEDDIIRAIQEVARIEKNIVPVGTGKGEPRRPPSELRRPQQSTSRAATTIDGNNAGEPALVGRTMFQLELTTDSQRLLRRAVGKSWGYMATRGIVPKDEFHVTLLYVDSSNAFDHYSMNLVRQLWPRIGDSFAFTTAFAVCSDWGVCAAPVQFLQPVPCGNLYPHITLGVAPQASARESNDMLQGKHPMEALRVLELELSGNQTQLELRGVLRVSE
;
A
#
# COMPACT_ATOMS: atom_id res chain seq x y z
N MET A 1 48.70 19.42 55.35
CA MET A 1 47.59 18.45 55.53
C MET A 1 47.32 17.84 54.17
N SER A 2 48.11 16.90 53.65
CA SER A 2 48.58 15.58 54.15
C SER A 2 47.57 14.45 53.90
N SER A 3 48.09 13.32 53.39
CA SER A 3 47.51 11.98 53.13
C SER A 3 46.70 11.84 51.83
N VAL A 4 47.05 11.05 50.81
CA VAL A 4 47.86 9.81 50.61
C VAL A 4 47.34 8.56 51.35
N THR A 5 46.84 7.57 50.56
CA THR A 5 47.19 6.12 50.51
C THR A 5 46.36 5.42 49.42
N ASN A 6 46.94 4.86 48.33
CA ASN A 6 47.51 3.49 48.14
C ASN A 6 46.43 2.36 48.17
N GLN A 7 46.38 1.30 47.34
CA GLN A 7 47.33 0.65 46.41
C GLN A 7 46.67 -0.57 45.69
N ARG A 8 47.41 -1.14 44.71
CA ARG A 8 47.35 -2.50 44.04
C ARG A 8 46.50 -2.61 42.75
N GLY A 9 46.94 -3.23 41.64
CA GLY A 9 48.18 -3.92 41.27
C GLY A 9 47.92 -5.01 40.18
N GLY A 10 48.81 -5.15 39.18
CA GLY A 10 48.91 -6.26 38.20
C GLY A 10 48.78 -5.82 36.72
N ALA A 11 49.83 -5.68 35.88
CA ALA A 11 50.70 -6.69 35.21
C ALA A 11 49.88 -7.68 34.34
N ARG A 12 50.12 -7.98 33.05
CA ARG A 12 51.34 -8.05 32.22
C ARG A 12 51.00 -8.28 30.73
N ASP A 13 51.95 -7.93 29.87
CA ASP A 13 52.35 -8.50 28.56
C ASP A 13 51.39 -8.53 27.34
N ARG A 14 51.73 -7.70 26.33
CA ARG A 14 51.45 -7.98 24.91
C ARG A 14 52.71 -7.78 24.08
N ALA A 15 53.13 -8.87 23.43
CA ALA A 15 54.30 -8.95 22.59
C ALA A 15 54.08 -8.26 21.24
N LEU A 16 55.17 -7.64 20.77
CA LEU A 16 55.37 -7.06 19.44
C LEU A 16 55.73 -8.16 18.42
N SER A 17 55.27 -8.00 17.18
CA SER A 17 55.91 -8.59 16.00
C SER A 17 55.66 -7.69 14.78
N THR A 18 56.61 -6.80 14.53
CA THR A 18 57.00 -6.26 13.21
C THR A 18 57.62 -7.42 12.38
N ALA A 19 57.80 -7.45 11.06
CA ALA A 19 57.89 -6.43 10.02
C ALA A 19 57.92 -7.17 8.65
N SER A 20 57.37 -6.57 7.59
CA SER A 20 58.07 -6.13 6.36
C SER A 20 58.38 -7.17 5.28
N SER A 21 57.90 -6.92 4.06
CA SER A 21 58.76 -6.81 2.86
C SER A 21 57.99 -6.25 1.65
N ALA A 22 58.67 -5.38 0.90
CA ALA A 22 58.24 -4.71 -0.31
C ALA A 22 59.17 -5.08 -1.48
N SER A 23 58.66 -5.06 -2.72
CA SER A 23 59.32 -4.76 -4.02
C SER A 23 58.34 -5.12 -5.16
N SER A 24 57.87 -4.16 -5.97
CA SER A 24 58.35 -3.75 -7.31
C SER A 24 58.33 -4.89 -8.36
N SER A 25 57.84 -4.79 -9.60
CA SER A 25 57.86 -3.70 -10.59
C SER A 25 57.09 -4.06 -11.90
N SER A 26 56.65 -3.02 -12.63
CA SER A 26 56.75 -2.78 -14.10
C SER A 26 55.91 -3.52 -15.18
N SER A 27 55.24 -2.67 -16.01
CA SER A 27 55.06 -2.66 -17.50
C SER A 27 54.44 -3.88 -18.22
N SER A 28 53.46 -3.75 -19.14
CA SER A 28 53.60 -3.19 -20.52
C SER A 28 52.25 -3.40 -21.28
N SER A 29 51.65 -2.34 -21.85
CA SER A 29 51.47 -2.02 -23.29
C SER A 29 50.65 -2.97 -24.19
N GLU A 30 49.55 -2.39 -24.72
CA GLU A 30 48.99 -2.46 -26.09
C GLU A 30 49.06 -3.75 -26.94
N SER A 31 47.89 -4.20 -27.43
CA SER A 31 47.66 -4.41 -28.87
C SER A 31 46.19 -4.57 -29.23
N SER A 32 45.83 -3.91 -30.32
CA SER A 32 44.57 -3.90 -31.04
C SER A 32 44.69 -4.76 -32.30
N VAL A 33 43.71 -5.62 -32.63
CA VAL A 33 43.45 -6.07 -34.03
C VAL A 33 41.96 -6.35 -34.28
N SER A 34 41.48 -5.59 -35.27
CA SER A 34 40.39 -5.70 -36.25
C SER A 34 39.72 -7.04 -36.62
N ILE A 35 38.40 -6.93 -36.85
CA ILE A 35 37.59 -7.25 -38.06
C ILE A 35 37.84 -8.60 -38.78
N MET A 36 36.80 -9.45 -38.81
CA MET A 36 36.29 -10.06 -40.05
C MET A 36 34.77 -10.33 -39.97
N SER A 37 34.12 -9.96 -41.06
CA SER A 37 32.75 -10.21 -41.52
C SER A 37 32.50 -11.71 -41.78
N ASP A 38 31.26 -12.20 -41.64
CA ASP A 38 30.39 -12.52 -42.79
C ASP A 38 29.05 -13.21 -42.43
N ALA A 39 28.06 -12.89 -43.27
CA ALA A 39 26.92 -13.68 -43.76
C ALA A 39 25.85 -14.32 -42.82
N SER A 40 24.67 -13.68 -42.83
CA SER A 40 23.26 -14.13 -42.93
C SER A 40 22.96 -15.60 -43.38
N PRO A 41 21.69 -16.12 -43.41
CA PRO A 41 20.38 -15.49 -43.13
C PRO A 41 19.35 -16.34 -42.31
N GLY A 42 18.25 -15.69 -41.92
CA GLY A 42 16.90 -16.25 -42.12
C GLY A 42 16.24 -17.01 -40.95
N MET A 43 15.21 -16.42 -40.35
CA MET A 43 13.83 -16.89 -40.54
C MET A 43 12.85 -16.00 -39.77
N ALA A 44 11.97 -15.36 -40.54
CA ALA A 44 10.76 -14.75 -40.06
C ALA A 44 9.78 -15.85 -39.59
N ARG A 45 9.18 -15.67 -38.41
CA ARG A 45 7.89 -16.27 -38.08
C ARG A 45 6.97 -15.19 -37.54
N THR A 46 6.29 -14.56 -38.49
CA THR A 46 5.06 -13.79 -38.31
C THR A 46 3.98 -14.76 -37.82
N LEU A 47 3.52 -14.61 -36.59
CA LEU A 47 2.26 -15.21 -36.14
C LEU A 47 1.15 -14.20 -36.37
N ALA A 48 0.30 -14.55 -37.34
CA ALA A 48 -0.96 -13.90 -37.61
C ALA A 48 -1.89 -14.01 -36.39
N VAL A 49 -2.43 -12.88 -35.96
CA VAL A 49 -3.61 -12.83 -35.09
C VAL A 49 -4.79 -12.62 -36.02
N ALA A 50 -5.72 -13.58 -35.99
CA ALA A 50 -6.94 -13.58 -36.74
C ALA A 50 -7.88 -12.46 -36.24
N ASP A 51 -8.43 -11.73 -37.21
CA ASP A 51 -9.68 -11.00 -37.11
C ASP A 51 -10.82 -11.98 -36.76
N GLU A 52 -11.61 -11.67 -35.74
CA GLU A 52 -13.03 -12.00 -35.74
C GLU A 52 -13.85 -10.76 -35.36
N GLN A 53 -14.59 -10.30 -36.37
CA GLN A 53 -15.79 -9.48 -36.29
C GLN A 53 -16.82 -10.24 -35.42
N GLY A 54 -17.52 -9.64 -34.47
CA GLY A 54 -18.58 -8.68 -34.71
C GLY A 54 -19.95 -9.34 -34.41
N MET A 55 -20.52 -9.11 -33.23
CA MET A 55 -21.97 -9.21 -33.00
C MET A 55 -22.38 -8.15 -31.98
N VAL A 56 -23.33 -7.31 -32.40
CA VAL A 56 -24.13 -6.40 -31.58
C VAL A 56 -25.61 -6.85 -31.73
N PRO A 57 -26.57 -6.25 -31.02
CA PRO A 57 -27.31 -6.90 -29.94
C PRO A 57 -28.76 -7.24 -30.34
N ASP A 58 -29.45 -8.03 -29.53
CA ASP A 58 -30.91 -8.04 -29.55
C ASP A 58 -31.50 -7.72 -28.18
N THR A 59 -32.55 -6.92 -28.29
CA THR A 59 -33.30 -6.18 -27.27
C THR A 59 -34.41 -6.99 -26.61
N ASN A 60 -34.73 -6.59 -25.37
CA ASN A 60 -36.06 -6.52 -24.73
C ASN A 60 -37.12 -7.59 -25.05
N VAL A 61 -37.58 -8.32 -24.02
CA VAL A 61 -39.01 -8.50 -23.72
C VAL A 61 -39.23 -8.53 -22.20
N ASN A 62 -40.06 -7.59 -21.73
CA ASN A 62 -40.74 -7.58 -20.43
C ASN A 62 -41.71 -8.77 -20.30
N SER A 63 -41.82 -9.37 -19.12
CA SER A 63 -43.15 -9.55 -18.48
C SER A 63 -43.04 -10.11 -17.06
N SER A 64 -43.53 -9.30 -16.14
CA SER A 64 -44.03 -9.62 -14.80
C SER A 64 -45.26 -10.52 -14.84
N GLY A 65 -45.44 -11.40 -13.86
CA GLY A 65 -46.77 -11.86 -13.47
C GLY A 65 -46.88 -13.24 -12.81
N SER A 66 -47.10 -13.23 -11.49
CA SER A 66 -47.99 -14.10 -10.69
C SER A 66 -47.76 -15.62 -10.60
N GLU A 67 -47.39 -16.07 -9.40
CA GLU A 67 -47.86 -17.30 -8.73
C GLU A 67 -49.31 -17.11 -8.17
N PRO A 68 -49.98 -18.13 -7.56
CA PRO A 68 -50.14 -19.57 -7.88
C PRO A 68 -51.67 -19.96 -7.88
N PRO A 69 -52.10 -21.24 -8.05
CA PRO A 69 -52.24 -22.17 -6.89
C PRO A 69 -52.21 -23.71 -7.15
N LYS A 70 -51.89 -24.44 -6.07
CA LYS A 70 -52.42 -25.73 -5.53
C LYS A 70 -52.60 -27.03 -6.37
N GLU A 71 -52.02 -28.09 -5.79
CA GLU A 71 -52.50 -29.48 -5.57
C GLU A 71 -53.15 -30.29 -6.70
N GLY A 72 -52.58 -31.48 -6.95
CA GLY A 72 -53.26 -32.55 -7.69
C GLY A 72 -52.37 -33.77 -7.94
N ALA A 73 -52.62 -34.85 -7.20
CA ALA A 73 -51.94 -36.13 -7.31
C ALA A 73 -52.20 -36.85 -8.65
N ALA A 74 -51.18 -37.50 -9.22
CA ALA A 74 -51.34 -38.71 -10.04
C ALA A 74 -49.99 -39.44 -10.19
N SER A 75 -49.93 -40.67 -9.68
CA SER A 75 -48.92 -41.65 -10.06
C SER A 75 -49.07 -42.06 -11.53
N PRO A 76 -47.98 -42.51 -12.16
CA PRO A 76 -48.11 -43.72 -12.97
C PRO A 76 -47.04 -44.78 -12.67
N LYS A 77 -47.56 -46.00 -12.55
CA LYS A 77 -46.95 -47.31 -12.90
C LYS A 77 -45.97 -47.14 -14.07
N GLY A 78 -44.72 -47.60 -14.05
CA GLY A 78 -44.29 -48.99 -13.87
C GLY A 78 -43.84 -49.55 -15.23
N LEU A 79 -42.60 -50.09 -15.29
CA LEU A 79 -41.93 -50.95 -16.31
C LEU A 79 -40.54 -50.41 -16.72
N PRO A 80 -39.58 -51.25 -17.16
CA PRO A 80 -39.03 -52.42 -16.48
C PRO A 80 -37.51 -52.28 -16.22
N ARG A 81 -37.03 -53.02 -15.23
CA ARG A 81 -35.61 -53.30 -14.96
C ARG A 81 -35.07 -54.28 -16.00
N GLU A 82 -34.15 -53.82 -16.84
CA GLU A 82 -33.10 -54.63 -17.47
C GLU A 82 -31.83 -53.76 -17.37
N GLY A 83 -30.79 -54.16 -16.65
CA GLY A 83 -29.96 -55.30 -17.01
C GLY A 83 -28.74 -54.82 -17.79
N ALA A 84 -27.99 -53.86 -17.23
CA ALA A 84 -26.67 -53.49 -17.75
C ALA A 84 -25.72 -53.36 -16.56
N GLU A 85 -25.12 -54.49 -16.19
CA GLU A 85 -23.87 -54.56 -15.43
C GLU A 85 -22.76 -53.91 -16.26
N GLY A 86 -22.80 -52.57 -16.34
CA GLY A 86 -21.68 -51.75 -16.77
C GLY A 86 -20.77 -51.56 -15.58
N SER A 87 -19.68 -52.32 -15.54
CA SER A 87 -18.55 -52.13 -14.64
C SER A 87 -18.28 -50.63 -14.42
N PRO A 88 -18.06 -50.17 -13.17
CA PRO A 88 -17.66 -48.79 -12.91
C PRO A 88 -16.31 -48.62 -13.60
N LYS A 89 -16.33 -48.03 -14.81
CA LYS A 89 -15.13 -47.53 -15.43
C LYS A 89 -14.62 -46.47 -14.47
N ASP A 90 -13.63 -46.84 -13.69
CA ASP A 90 -12.76 -45.95 -12.93
C ASP A 90 -12.28 -44.88 -13.91
N SER A 91 -13.07 -43.80 -14.03
CA SER A 91 -12.63 -42.58 -14.66
C SER A 91 -11.50 -42.13 -13.76
N LYS A 92 -10.27 -42.45 -14.17
CA LYS A 92 -9.04 -41.93 -13.58
C LYS A 92 -9.19 -40.41 -13.59
N ARG A 93 -9.75 -39.86 -12.50
CA ARG A 93 -9.72 -38.43 -12.24
C ARG A 93 -8.24 -38.12 -12.23
N CYS A 94 -7.74 -37.55 -13.33
CA CYS A 94 -6.42 -36.98 -13.38
C CYS A 94 -6.36 -36.02 -12.20
N ARG A 95 -5.73 -36.45 -11.09
CA ARG A 95 -5.51 -35.60 -9.92
C ARG A 95 -4.77 -34.40 -10.46
N ARG A 96 -5.46 -33.26 -10.55
CA ARG A 96 -4.85 -32.01 -10.95
C ARG A 96 -3.74 -31.75 -9.93
N ARG A 97 -2.55 -31.40 -10.42
CA ARG A 97 -1.46 -30.99 -9.54
C ARG A 97 -1.95 -29.78 -8.74
N LYS A 98 -1.71 -29.83 -7.43
CA LYS A 98 -2.06 -28.74 -6.52
C LYS A 98 -1.27 -27.50 -6.94
N GLN A 99 -1.96 -26.38 -7.14
CA GLN A 99 -1.30 -25.11 -7.43
C GLN A 99 -0.56 -24.61 -6.17
N THR A 100 0.59 -23.97 -6.37
CA THR A 100 1.39 -23.35 -5.31
C THR A 100 1.37 -21.82 -5.45
N VAL A 101 0.97 -21.12 -4.39
CA VAL A 101 0.97 -19.66 -4.29
C VAL A 101 2.10 -19.22 -3.38
N VAL A 102 3.07 -18.50 -3.91
CA VAL A 102 4.24 -18.01 -3.17
C VAL A 102 4.03 -16.54 -2.83
N VAL A 103 3.92 -16.22 -1.54
CA VAL A 103 3.66 -14.85 -1.05
C VAL A 103 4.95 -14.26 -0.49
N ALA A 104 5.39 -13.14 -1.06
CA ALA A 104 6.60 -12.44 -0.58
C ALA A 104 6.28 -11.46 0.54
N ARG A 105 7.21 -11.32 1.50
CA ARG A 105 7.23 -10.29 2.55
C ARG A 105 8.58 -9.62 2.63
N GLY A 106 8.60 -8.29 2.63
CA GLY A 106 9.83 -7.54 2.86
C GLY A 106 9.80 -6.11 2.32
N LEU A 107 10.71 -5.28 2.81
CA LEU A 107 10.82 -3.85 2.46
C LEU A 107 11.19 -3.64 0.98
N GLN A 108 10.86 -2.47 0.42
CA GLN A 108 11.30 -2.12 -0.93
C GLN A 108 12.84 -2.14 -1.02
N GLY A 109 13.38 -2.61 -2.14
CA GLY A 109 14.83 -2.76 -2.31
C GLY A 109 15.44 -4.06 -1.77
N SER A 110 14.66 -4.93 -1.11
CA SER A 110 15.15 -6.21 -0.59
C SER A 110 15.48 -7.27 -1.65
N GLY A 111 15.21 -7.01 -2.95
CA GLY A 111 15.46 -7.96 -4.04
C GLY A 111 14.29 -8.88 -4.40
N LYS A 112 13.19 -8.86 -3.62
CA LYS A 112 11.94 -9.63 -3.84
C LYS A 112 11.50 -9.74 -5.29
N SER A 113 11.16 -8.61 -5.91
CA SER A 113 10.56 -8.60 -7.25
C SER A 113 11.43 -9.27 -8.30
N THR A 114 12.74 -8.99 -8.26
CA THR A 114 13.68 -9.58 -9.21
C THR A 114 13.83 -11.09 -8.98
N ALA A 115 13.95 -11.54 -7.73
CA ALA A 115 14.08 -12.96 -7.40
C ALA A 115 12.78 -13.75 -7.73
N MET A 116 11.62 -13.24 -7.29
CA MET A 116 10.31 -13.85 -7.54
C MET A 116 9.98 -13.92 -9.03
N ARG A 117 10.27 -12.86 -9.78
CA ARG A 117 10.05 -12.84 -11.24
C ARG A 117 10.97 -13.80 -11.98
N THR A 118 12.22 -13.95 -11.53
CA THR A 118 13.16 -14.92 -12.10
C THR A 118 12.69 -16.35 -11.84
N ALA A 119 12.31 -16.66 -10.60
CA ALA A 119 11.76 -17.97 -10.25
C ALA A 119 10.47 -18.28 -11.03
N ALA A 120 9.57 -17.30 -11.18
CA ALA A 120 8.37 -17.45 -12.01
C ALA A 120 8.71 -17.76 -13.48
N LEU A 121 9.70 -17.08 -14.05
CA LEU A 121 10.14 -17.32 -15.43
C LEU A 121 10.68 -18.75 -15.62
N LEU A 122 11.53 -19.21 -14.69
CA LEU A 122 12.10 -20.56 -14.72
C LEU A 122 11.04 -21.65 -14.60
N LEU A 123 10.07 -21.48 -13.70
CA LEU A 123 9.00 -22.46 -13.46
C LEU A 123 7.82 -22.36 -14.43
N GLY A 124 7.84 -21.42 -15.39
CA GLY A 124 6.67 -21.13 -16.24
C GLY A 124 5.45 -20.66 -15.42
N GLY A 125 5.69 -20.06 -14.26
CA GLY A 125 4.69 -19.54 -13.35
C GLY A 125 4.20 -18.13 -13.71
N LEU A 126 3.23 -17.64 -12.95
CA LEU A 126 2.75 -16.26 -13.04
C LEU A 126 3.35 -15.42 -11.92
N TRP A 127 3.91 -14.26 -12.26
CA TRP A 127 4.32 -13.25 -11.30
C TRP A 127 3.31 -12.10 -11.30
N LEU A 128 2.71 -11.84 -10.13
CA LEU A 128 1.74 -10.76 -9.91
C LEU A 128 2.36 -9.73 -8.97
N ASN A 129 2.58 -8.51 -9.47
CA ASN A 129 3.09 -7.41 -8.68
C ASN A 129 2.05 -6.29 -8.56
N GLN A 130 1.73 -5.90 -7.31
CA GLN A 130 0.73 -4.86 -7.04
C GLN A 130 1.06 -3.52 -7.73
N ASP A 131 2.35 -3.17 -7.88
CA ASP A 131 2.76 -1.91 -8.49
C ASP A 131 2.40 -1.82 -9.98
N GLU A 132 2.18 -2.95 -10.66
CA GLU A 132 1.78 -2.98 -12.08
C GLU A 132 0.31 -2.60 -12.30
N PHE A 133 -0.50 -2.63 -11.24
CA PHE A 133 -1.93 -2.29 -11.31
C PHE A 133 -2.20 -0.79 -11.10
N ARG A 134 -1.16 0.01 -10.80
CA ARG A 134 -1.28 1.47 -10.69
C ARG A 134 -1.36 2.09 -12.08
N THR A 135 -2.57 2.41 -12.55
CA THR A 135 -2.76 3.10 -13.83
C THR A 135 -2.52 4.62 -13.70
N PRO A 136 -1.67 5.24 -14.54
CA PRO A 136 -1.31 6.66 -14.42
C PRO A 136 -2.40 7.63 -14.90
N SER A 137 -3.40 7.17 -15.68
CA SER A 137 -4.16 8.07 -16.54
C SER A 137 -5.53 8.53 -16.04
N LYS A 138 -6.13 7.96 -14.97
CA LYS A 138 -7.43 8.43 -14.45
C LYS A 138 -7.56 8.14 -12.95
N GLY A 139 -7.32 9.18 -12.14
CA GLY A 139 -7.72 9.27 -10.73
C GLY A 139 -7.55 8.00 -9.90
N GLY A 140 -6.31 7.50 -9.75
CA GLY A 140 -5.93 6.53 -8.72
C GLY A 140 -6.96 5.43 -8.39
N GLY A 141 -7.65 4.87 -9.40
CA GLY A 141 -8.70 3.88 -9.17
C GLY A 141 -8.17 2.68 -8.38
N ASN A 142 -9.08 1.87 -7.81
CA ASN A 142 -8.83 0.77 -6.88
C ASN A 142 -7.78 -0.28 -7.36
N ALA A 143 -6.50 0.08 -7.40
CA ALA A 143 -5.40 -0.73 -7.90
C ALA A 143 -5.18 -1.96 -7.02
N LYS A 144 -5.39 -1.79 -5.70
CA LYS A 144 -5.45 -2.89 -4.74
C LYS A 144 -6.55 -3.88 -5.14
N GLY A 145 -7.78 -3.43 -5.36
CA GLY A 145 -8.89 -4.28 -5.78
C GLY A 145 -8.57 -5.05 -7.06
N LYS A 146 -8.12 -4.36 -8.11
CA LYS A 146 -7.75 -5.01 -9.38
C LYS A 146 -6.66 -6.09 -9.23
N PHE A 147 -5.67 -5.84 -8.37
CA PHE A 147 -4.63 -6.80 -8.06
C PHE A 147 -5.19 -8.03 -7.33
N LEU A 148 -6.05 -7.83 -6.33
CA LEU A 148 -6.70 -8.93 -5.60
C LEU A 148 -7.68 -9.72 -6.50
N ASP A 149 -8.44 -9.04 -7.36
CA ASP A 149 -9.31 -9.66 -8.36
C ASP A 149 -8.48 -10.54 -9.32
N LYS A 150 -7.32 -10.06 -9.75
CA LYS A 150 -6.44 -10.84 -10.63
C LYS A 150 -5.85 -12.05 -9.91
N LEU A 151 -5.47 -11.92 -8.64
CA LEU A 151 -5.02 -13.04 -7.82
C LEU A 151 -6.12 -14.10 -7.67
N SER A 152 -7.35 -13.67 -7.39
CA SER A 152 -8.52 -14.55 -7.31
C SER A 152 -8.76 -15.29 -8.62
N GLN A 153 -8.75 -14.59 -9.76
CA GLN A 153 -8.90 -15.20 -11.09
C GLN A 153 -7.82 -16.24 -11.39
N CYS A 154 -6.56 -15.97 -11.04
CA CYS A 154 -5.44 -16.86 -11.34
C CYS A 154 -5.38 -18.08 -10.41
N THR A 155 -5.97 -17.99 -9.22
CA THR A 155 -6.04 -19.12 -8.27
C THR A 155 -7.26 -20.00 -8.51
N HIS A 156 -8.38 -19.42 -8.95
CA HIS A 156 -9.63 -20.13 -9.18
C HIS A 156 -9.52 -21.32 -10.14
N TYR A 157 -8.71 -21.21 -11.19
CA TYR A 157 -8.56 -22.27 -12.21
C TYR A 157 -7.43 -23.26 -11.91
N GLY A 158 -6.65 -23.06 -10.84
CA GLY A 158 -5.46 -23.86 -10.54
C GLY A 158 -4.38 -23.82 -11.63
N ARG A 159 -4.41 -22.82 -12.52
CA ARG A 159 -3.41 -22.60 -13.58
C ARG A 159 -3.00 -21.13 -13.65
N PRO A 160 -1.68 -20.83 -13.70
CA PRO A 160 -0.55 -21.77 -13.78
C PRO A 160 -0.25 -22.52 -12.46
N GLU A 161 0.66 -23.50 -12.51
CA GLU A 161 1.05 -24.31 -11.34
C GLU A 161 1.65 -23.46 -10.21
N TYR A 162 2.40 -22.40 -10.56
CA TYR A 162 3.01 -21.48 -9.59
C TYR A 162 2.49 -20.06 -9.78
N VAL A 163 2.04 -19.42 -8.70
CA VAL A 163 1.64 -18.00 -8.66
C VAL A 163 2.49 -17.27 -7.63
N PHE A 164 3.30 -16.32 -8.06
CA PHE A 164 4.19 -15.52 -7.24
C PHE A 164 3.55 -14.16 -6.95
N VAL A 165 3.20 -13.92 -5.70
CA VAL A 165 2.52 -12.72 -5.21
C VAL A 165 3.55 -11.75 -4.64
N ASP A 166 3.88 -10.72 -5.40
CA ASP A 166 4.86 -9.71 -5.07
C ASP A 166 4.19 -8.44 -4.53
N ARG A 167 4.21 -8.34 -3.20
CA ARG A 167 3.73 -7.21 -2.41
C ARG A 167 4.60 -7.08 -1.16
N ILE A 168 4.49 -5.96 -0.48
CA ILE A 168 5.30 -5.68 0.72
C ILE A 168 4.92 -6.56 1.92
N ASN A 169 3.62 -6.82 2.11
CA ASN A 169 3.03 -7.72 3.10
C ASN A 169 3.56 -7.59 4.55
N THR A 170 3.95 -6.38 4.95
CA THR A 170 4.48 -6.09 6.30
C THR A 170 3.42 -6.01 7.39
N GLN A 171 2.16 -5.71 7.06
CA GLN A 171 1.03 -5.60 8.01
C GLN A 171 0.06 -6.78 7.87
N PHE A 172 -0.64 -7.13 8.96
CA PHE A 172 -1.68 -8.14 9.02
C PHE A 172 -2.74 -7.93 7.94
N ARG A 173 -3.25 -6.70 7.81
CA ARG A 173 -4.27 -6.37 6.81
C ARG A 173 -3.81 -6.73 5.39
N HIS A 174 -2.55 -6.49 5.07
CA HIS A 174 -2.00 -6.82 3.75
C HIS A 174 -2.01 -8.33 3.49
N ARG A 175 -1.65 -9.13 4.50
CA ARG A 175 -1.59 -10.60 4.43
C ARG A 175 -2.99 -11.20 4.38
N SER A 176 -3.91 -10.71 5.21
CA SER A 176 -5.31 -11.11 5.21
C SER A 176 -6.01 -10.80 3.87
N ASP A 177 -5.73 -9.64 3.26
CA ASP A 177 -6.23 -9.33 1.91
C ASP A 177 -5.82 -10.39 0.88
N ILE A 178 -4.55 -10.83 0.90
CA ILE A 178 -4.04 -11.86 -0.02
C ILE A 178 -4.73 -13.19 0.24
N TYR A 179 -4.81 -13.60 1.49
CA TYR A 179 -5.43 -14.86 1.88
C TYR A 179 -6.89 -14.93 1.42
N ASN A 180 -7.67 -13.88 1.70
CA ASN A 180 -9.08 -13.80 1.32
C ASN A 180 -9.29 -13.74 -0.20
N ALA A 181 -8.31 -13.26 -0.96
CA ALA A 181 -8.38 -13.22 -2.41
C ALA A 181 -8.04 -14.55 -3.08
N ILE A 182 -7.35 -15.47 -2.39
CA ILE A 182 -7.02 -16.80 -2.94
C ILE A 182 -8.30 -17.64 -2.99
N ALA A 183 -8.70 -18.00 -4.21
CA ALA A 183 -9.90 -18.81 -4.43
C ALA A 183 -9.56 -20.30 -4.45
N PRO A 184 -10.37 -21.17 -3.80
CA PRO A 184 -10.23 -22.61 -3.93
C PRO A 184 -10.58 -23.05 -5.37
N CYS A 185 -9.88 -24.07 -5.86
CA CYS A 185 -10.12 -24.71 -7.15
C CYS A 185 -10.65 -26.12 -6.88
N ASP A 186 -11.81 -26.46 -7.43
CA ASP A 186 -12.46 -27.77 -7.21
C ASP A 186 -12.66 -28.13 -5.72
N GLY A 187 -12.83 -27.10 -4.86
CA GLY A 187 -13.01 -27.25 -3.41
C GLY A 187 -11.71 -27.38 -2.60
N GLU A 188 -10.55 -27.40 -3.25
CA GLU A 188 -9.25 -27.46 -2.59
C GLU A 188 -8.52 -26.11 -2.68
N TYR A 189 -7.94 -25.67 -1.55
CA TYR A 189 -7.08 -24.48 -1.54
C TYR A 189 -5.69 -24.81 -2.12
N PRO A 190 -5.08 -23.86 -2.85
CA PRO A 190 -3.69 -24.02 -3.28
C PRO A 190 -2.77 -24.11 -2.06
N GLU A 191 -1.58 -24.67 -2.26
CA GLU A 191 -0.53 -24.65 -1.26
C GLU A 191 0.03 -23.23 -1.18
N ILE A 192 -0.03 -22.61 0.00
CA ILE A 192 0.46 -21.23 0.18
C ILE A 192 1.80 -21.27 0.90
N ILE A 193 2.86 -20.83 0.23
CA ILE A 193 4.22 -20.74 0.77
C ILE A 193 4.54 -19.28 1.03
N TYR A 194 5.02 -18.99 2.24
CA TYR A 194 5.29 -17.63 2.66
C TYR A 194 6.80 -17.40 2.77
N ILE A 195 7.31 -16.46 1.99
CA ILE A 195 8.75 -16.16 1.91
C ILE A 195 9.01 -14.77 2.47
N GLN A 196 9.91 -14.68 3.43
CA GLN A 196 10.32 -13.45 4.07
C GLN A 196 11.76 -13.12 3.71
N TRP A 197 12.03 -11.85 3.42
CA TRP A 197 13.39 -11.34 3.27
C TRP A 197 13.84 -10.73 4.57
N SER A 198 14.99 -11.17 5.08
CA SER A 198 15.55 -10.73 6.36
C SER A 198 17.07 -10.65 6.28
N HIS A 199 17.68 -9.93 7.22
CA HIS A 199 19.13 -9.92 7.38
C HIS A 199 19.52 -10.91 8.48
N PRO A 200 20.50 -11.81 8.27
CA PRO A 200 20.83 -12.88 9.22
C PRO A 200 21.17 -12.33 10.62
N ASP A 201 21.93 -11.25 10.68
CA ASP A 201 22.30 -10.62 11.95
C ASP A 201 21.13 -9.97 12.72
N ASP A 202 20.05 -9.58 12.04
CA ASP A 202 18.87 -9.02 12.72
C ASP A 202 17.99 -10.14 13.29
N THR A 203 18.03 -11.34 12.69
CA THR A 203 17.30 -12.53 13.17
C THR A 203 17.93 -13.13 14.43
N LEU A 204 19.26 -13.08 14.55
CA LEU A 204 20.01 -13.64 15.69
C LEU A 204 19.91 -12.79 16.97
N SER A 205 19.45 -11.54 16.85
CA SER A 205 19.43 -10.57 17.97
C SER A 205 18.20 -10.72 18.88
N ALA A 206 17.26 -11.59 18.55
CA ALA A 206 16.11 -11.92 19.38
C ALA A 206 16.53 -12.89 20.49
N GLY A 207 17.01 -12.36 21.62
CA GLY A 207 17.27 -13.16 22.82
C GLY A 207 16.02 -13.88 23.32
N GLU A 208 16.20 -14.97 24.07
CA GLU A 208 15.14 -15.93 24.46
C GLU A 208 13.95 -15.32 25.25
N ASP A 209 14.07 -14.09 25.77
CA ASP A 209 13.12 -13.51 26.73
C ASP A 209 12.34 -12.25 26.26
N MET A 210 12.40 -11.88 24.98
CA MET A 210 11.75 -10.65 24.50
C MET A 210 10.74 -10.92 23.37
N SER A 211 9.60 -10.25 23.46
CA SER A 211 8.55 -10.06 22.43
C SER A 211 9.01 -10.41 21.01
N PRO A 212 8.21 -11.13 20.19
CA PRO A 212 8.61 -11.59 18.87
C PRO A 212 9.17 -10.44 18.03
N PHE A 213 10.50 -10.38 17.95
CA PHE A 213 11.20 -9.37 17.18
C PHE A 213 10.96 -9.66 15.71
N ASP A 214 10.39 -8.70 15.01
CA ASP A 214 10.11 -8.83 13.59
C ASP A 214 11.37 -8.49 12.78
N PRO A 215 11.96 -9.42 12.01
CA PRO A 215 13.18 -9.17 11.25
C PRO A 215 13.06 -8.00 10.25
N ILE A 216 11.83 -7.64 9.86
CA ILE A 216 11.56 -6.46 9.02
C ILE A 216 11.96 -5.14 9.70
N LYS A 217 11.93 -5.09 11.03
CA LYS A 217 12.36 -3.95 11.85
C LYS A 217 13.87 -3.91 12.08
N GLY A 218 14.59 -4.92 11.60
CA GLY A 218 16.03 -5.04 11.67
C GLY A 218 16.75 -3.85 11.04
N ARG A 219 17.74 -3.29 11.76
CA ARG A 219 18.47 -2.12 11.27
C ARG A 219 19.36 -2.46 10.08
N LYS A 220 20.02 -3.63 10.10
CA LYS A 220 20.91 -4.06 9.02
C LYS A 220 20.11 -4.38 7.76
N TYR A 221 18.94 -5.00 7.91
CA TYR A 221 17.98 -5.24 6.85
C TYR A 221 17.51 -3.94 6.20
N PHE A 222 17.14 -2.94 7.02
CA PHE A 222 16.80 -1.61 6.55
C PHE A 222 17.95 -0.97 5.75
N ASP A 223 19.18 -1.00 6.29
CA ASP A 223 20.34 -0.36 5.65
C ASP A 223 20.66 -0.99 4.28
N VAL A 224 20.57 -2.32 4.16
CA VAL A 224 20.71 -3.04 2.87
C VAL A 224 19.63 -2.61 1.87
N CYS A 225 18.37 -2.59 2.31
CA CYS A 225 17.24 -2.18 1.47
C CYS A 225 17.40 -0.73 1.00
N ALA A 226 17.70 0.20 1.90
CA ALA A 226 17.90 1.61 1.59
C ALA A 226 19.06 1.82 0.62
N LYS A 227 20.20 1.15 0.84
CA LYS A 227 21.34 1.16 -0.10
C LYS A 227 20.93 0.68 -1.49
N ASN A 228 20.18 -0.41 -1.59
CA ASN A 228 19.72 -0.96 -2.85
C ASN A 228 18.75 -0.03 -3.59
N VAL A 229 17.82 0.63 -2.89
CA VAL A 229 16.92 1.62 -3.50
C VAL A 229 17.70 2.83 -4.02
N ARG A 230 18.64 3.37 -3.21
CA ARG A 230 19.50 4.51 -3.62
C ARG A 230 20.35 4.19 -4.85
N ASN A 231 20.96 3.00 -4.90
CA ASN A 231 21.77 2.55 -6.05
C ASN A 231 20.96 2.45 -7.35
N ARG A 232 19.64 2.29 -7.27
CA ARG A 232 18.74 2.31 -8.43
C ARG A 232 18.38 3.74 -8.88
N HIS A 233 18.96 4.77 -8.27
CA HIS A 233 18.77 6.19 -8.59
C HIS A 233 17.29 6.60 -8.62
N GLY A 234 16.49 6.12 -7.65
CA GLY A 234 15.08 6.45 -7.57
C GLY A 234 14.21 5.90 -8.71
N LYS A 235 14.70 4.94 -9.52
CA LYS A 235 13.90 4.30 -10.58
C LYS A 235 12.92 3.24 -10.07
N HIS A 236 12.72 3.14 -8.75
CA HIS A 236 11.75 2.20 -8.20
C HIS A 236 10.34 2.69 -8.51
N ARG A 237 9.49 1.86 -9.15
CA ARG A 237 8.15 2.28 -9.58
C ARG A 237 7.29 2.84 -8.44
N SER A 238 7.46 2.33 -7.22
CA SER A 238 6.67 2.73 -6.05
C SER A 238 7.26 3.88 -5.24
N ILE A 239 8.50 4.32 -5.52
CA ILE A 239 9.19 5.37 -4.76
C ILE A 239 9.56 6.46 -5.75
N ASP A 240 8.96 7.64 -5.60
CA ASP A 240 9.26 8.79 -6.45
C ASP A 240 10.76 9.14 -6.34
N ARG A 241 11.35 9.63 -7.43
CA ARG A 241 12.78 9.97 -7.52
C ARG A 241 13.22 11.02 -6.49
N TYR A 242 12.28 11.80 -5.99
CA TYR A 242 12.50 12.85 -5.00
C TYR A 242 12.01 12.48 -3.60
N ALA A 243 11.51 11.26 -3.41
CA ALA A 243 11.02 10.85 -2.11
C ALA A 243 12.18 10.52 -1.16
N ASP A 244 11.99 10.84 0.11
CA ASP A 244 12.90 10.44 1.17
C ASP A 244 12.81 8.92 1.38
N ILE A 245 13.80 8.21 0.83
CA ILE A 245 13.89 6.75 0.85
C ILE A 245 13.97 6.23 2.28
N ASP A 246 14.76 6.90 3.13
CA ASP A 246 14.95 6.48 4.51
C ASP A 246 13.65 6.59 5.28
N PHE A 247 12.93 7.69 5.07
CA PHE A 247 11.61 7.88 5.65
C PHE A 247 10.62 6.82 5.20
N ILE A 248 10.48 6.57 3.89
CA ILE A 248 9.50 5.60 3.36
C ILE A 248 9.78 4.20 3.90
N LEU A 249 11.03 3.76 3.82
CA LEU A 249 11.44 2.45 4.32
C LEU A 249 11.28 2.38 5.84
N GLY A 250 11.59 3.47 6.56
CA GLY A 250 11.59 3.52 8.01
C GLY A 250 10.17 3.48 8.55
N SER A 251 9.27 4.25 7.95
CA SER A 251 7.83 4.22 8.24
C SER A 251 7.24 2.84 7.94
N THR A 252 7.58 2.25 6.80
CA THR A 252 7.13 0.89 6.45
C THR A 252 7.62 -0.16 7.46
N ALA A 253 8.89 -0.09 7.86
CA ALA A 253 9.46 -1.01 8.84
C ALA A 253 8.83 -0.82 10.23
N ALA A 254 8.64 0.43 10.67
CA ALA A 254 8.01 0.76 11.95
C ALA A 254 6.58 0.21 12.05
N GLN A 255 5.81 0.30 10.96
CA GLN A 255 4.46 -0.24 10.85
C GLN A 255 4.42 -1.75 10.59
N ALA A 256 5.55 -2.44 10.45
CA ALA A 256 5.55 -3.87 10.26
C ALA A 256 4.98 -4.57 11.50
N GLU A 257 4.13 -5.55 11.26
CA GLU A 257 3.52 -6.38 12.27
C GLU A 257 4.06 -7.81 12.12
N PRO A 258 4.54 -8.42 13.22
CA PRO A 258 4.99 -9.81 13.19
C PRO A 258 3.84 -10.70 12.73
N ILE A 259 4.18 -11.84 12.13
CA ILE A 259 3.18 -12.83 11.71
C ILE A 259 2.77 -13.61 12.96
N SER A 260 1.49 -13.62 13.31
CA SER A 260 0.99 -14.36 14.46
C SER A 260 0.94 -15.88 14.19
N ASN A 261 0.87 -16.69 15.25
CA ASN A 261 0.71 -18.14 15.11
C ASN A 261 -0.65 -18.50 14.47
N GLU A 262 -1.69 -17.71 14.75
CA GLU A 262 -3.00 -17.86 14.14
C GLU A 262 -2.93 -17.56 12.64
N GLU A 263 -2.21 -16.53 12.22
CA GLU A 263 -1.97 -16.26 10.80
C GLU A 263 -1.21 -17.41 10.14
N LEU A 264 -0.14 -17.89 10.77
CA LEU A 264 0.63 -19.03 10.27
C LEU A 264 -0.27 -20.25 10.05
N SER A 265 -1.23 -20.50 10.95
CA SER A 265 -2.17 -21.62 10.84
C SER A 265 -3.11 -21.55 9.64
N GLN A 266 -3.36 -20.35 9.10
CA GLN A 266 -4.18 -20.14 7.90
C GLN A 266 -3.39 -20.46 6.62
N PHE A 267 -2.07 -20.27 6.64
CA PHE A 267 -1.21 -20.68 5.55
C PHE A 267 -0.99 -22.19 5.58
N SER A 268 -0.64 -22.80 4.45
CA SER A 268 -0.16 -24.19 4.46
C SER A 268 1.19 -24.18 5.21
N VAL A 269 1.14 -24.38 6.53
CA VAL A 269 2.17 -24.16 7.58
C VAL A 269 3.56 -24.71 7.28
N ALA A 270 3.80 -25.42 6.19
CA ALA A 270 5.04 -26.14 5.98
C ALA A 270 6.30 -25.26 6.05
N LYS A 271 6.26 -23.99 5.62
CA LYS A 271 7.50 -23.24 5.33
C LYS A 271 7.31 -21.71 5.36
N LEU A 272 7.33 -21.07 6.54
CA LEU A 272 7.85 -19.69 6.60
C LEU A 272 9.33 -19.78 6.29
N CYS A 273 9.76 -19.24 5.16
CA CYS A 273 11.16 -19.31 4.75
C CYS A 273 11.80 -17.94 4.70
N ASP A 274 12.90 -17.80 5.42
CA ASP A 274 13.75 -16.61 5.34
C ASP A 274 14.73 -16.70 4.17
N ILE A 275 14.82 -15.61 3.42
CA ILE A 275 15.83 -15.35 2.41
C ILE A 275 16.73 -14.24 2.91
N ASP A 276 18.00 -14.59 3.04
CA ASP A 276 19.05 -13.65 3.41
C ASP A 276 19.25 -12.61 2.29
N VAL A 277 19.07 -11.35 2.66
CA VAL A 277 19.17 -10.21 1.72
C VAL A 277 20.59 -9.86 1.30
N THR A 278 21.59 -10.44 1.95
CA THR A 278 23.00 -10.28 1.62
C THR A 278 23.44 -11.21 0.50
N LEU A 279 22.65 -12.25 0.20
CA LEU A 279 22.89 -13.18 -0.91
C LEU A 279 22.90 -12.46 -2.26
N SER A 280 23.66 -13.01 -3.21
CA SER A 280 23.55 -12.59 -4.60
C SER A 280 22.16 -12.92 -5.17
N ARG A 281 21.78 -12.26 -6.27
CA ARG A 281 20.49 -12.53 -6.93
C ARG A 281 20.34 -13.99 -7.36
N ARG A 282 21.44 -14.62 -7.78
CA ARG A 282 21.48 -16.04 -8.16
C ARG A 282 21.16 -16.91 -6.94
N GLU A 283 21.88 -16.71 -5.85
CA GLU A 283 21.69 -17.46 -4.61
C GLU A 283 20.29 -17.26 -4.00
N MET A 284 19.71 -16.05 -4.08
CA MET A 284 18.31 -15.83 -3.68
C MET A 284 17.34 -16.67 -4.51
N VAL A 285 17.54 -16.77 -5.82
CA VAL A 285 16.68 -17.57 -6.71
C VAL A 285 16.86 -19.06 -6.44
N GLU A 286 18.11 -19.52 -6.29
CA GLU A 286 18.41 -20.91 -5.88
C GLU A 286 17.74 -21.26 -4.56
N LYS A 287 17.77 -20.33 -3.59
CA LYS A 287 17.09 -20.54 -2.31
C LYS A 287 15.58 -20.66 -2.48
N ILE A 288 14.95 -19.82 -3.31
CA ILE A 288 13.52 -19.95 -3.64
C ILE A 288 13.23 -21.32 -4.27
N LEU A 289 14.02 -21.74 -5.27
CA LEU A 289 13.85 -23.03 -5.93
C LEU A 289 14.00 -24.19 -4.94
N GLN A 290 14.99 -24.14 -4.04
CA GLN A 290 15.16 -25.12 -2.96
C GLN A 290 13.94 -25.17 -2.03
N ILE A 291 13.39 -24.01 -1.62
CA ILE A 291 12.18 -23.94 -0.79
C ILE A 291 11.01 -24.67 -1.46
N LEU A 292 10.89 -24.51 -2.78
CA LEU A 292 9.87 -25.11 -3.63
C LEU A 292 10.16 -26.59 -4.00
N GLY A 293 11.28 -27.17 -3.56
CA GLY A 293 11.68 -28.54 -3.93
C GLY A 293 12.01 -28.68 -5.42
N LYS A 294 12.63 -27.64 -5.97
CA LYS A 294 13.06 -27.48 -7.37
C LYS A 294 14.56 -27.23 -7.48
N ASP A 295 15.30 -27.56 -6.42
CA ASP A 295 16.75 -27.59 -6.46
C ASP A 295 17.23 -28.63 -7.46
N GLY A 296 18.14 -28.23 -8.36
CA GLY A 296 18.69 -29.10 -9.40
C GLY A 296 17.86 -29.20 -10.68
N ASP A 297 16.63 -28.70 -10.72
CA ASP A 297 15.80 -28.67 -11.94
C ASP A 297 16.36 -27.71 -13.01
N PHE A 298 17.21 -26.76 -12.60
CA PHE A 298 17.79 -25.73 -13.44
C PHE A 298 19.30 -25.67 -13.27
N SER A 299 20.03 -25.56 -14.38
CA SER A 299 21.47 -25.32 -14.34
C SER A 299 21.78 -23.88 -13.90
N GLU A 300 23.01 -23.64 -13.46
CA GLU A 300 23.47 -22.28 -13.15
C GLU A 300 23.29 -21.33 -14.35
N ASP A 301 23.57 -21.80 -15.56
CA ASP A 301 23.41 -21.04 -16.80
C ASP A 301 21.95 -20.68 -17.08
N ASP A 302 21.00 -21.56 -16.75
CA ASP A 302 19.56 -21.27 -16.88
C ASP A 302 19.15 -20.13 -15.95
N ILE A 303 19.62 -20.16 -14.70
CA ILE A 303 19.33 -19.13 -13.71
C ILE A 303 19.94 -17.80 -14.14
N ILE A 304 21.20 -17.79 -14.59
CA ILE A 304 21.87 -16.58 -15.08
C ILE A 304 21.13 -15.99 -16.28
N ARG A 305 20.75 -16.83 -17.27
CA ARG A 305 19.97 -16.38 -18.43
C ARG A 305 18.62 -15.79 -18.02
N ALA A 306 17.91 -16.41 -17.08
CA ALA A 306 16.65 -15.89 -16.57
C ALA A 306 16.82 -14.54 -15.85
N ILE A 307 17.88 -14.37 -15.04
CA ILE A 307 18.20 -13.10 -14.37
C ILE A 307 18.48 -12.00 -15.40
N GLN A 308 19.26 -12.31 -16.45
CA GLN A 308 19.56 -11.38 -17.52
C GLN A 308 18.30 -10.96 -18.29
N GLU A 309 17.41 -11.92 -18.57
CA GLU A 309 16.13 -11.66 -19.22
C GLU A 309 15.21 -10.78 -18.36
N VAL A 310 15.10 -11.07 -17.06
CA VAL A 310 14.36 -10.20 -16.13
C VAL A 310 14.96 -8.80 -16.10
N ALA A 311 16.29 -8.67 -16.03
CA ALA A 311 16.95 -7.37 -16.06
C ALA A 311 16.69 -6.62 -17.39
N ARG A 312 16.60 -7.33 -18.52
CA ARG A 312 16.24 -6.76 -19.83
C ARG A 312 14.80 -6.23 -19.83
N ILE A 313 13.86 -6.99 -19.27
CA ILE A 313 12.45 -6.59 -19.15
C ILE A 313 12.32 -5.37 -18.22
N GLU A 314 13.01 -5.37 -17.08
CA GLU A 314 13.02 -4.25 -16.13
C GLU A 314 13.58 -2.96 -16.75
N LYS A 315 14.56 -3.05 -17.67
CA LYS A 315 15.07 -1.88 -18.41
C LYS A 315 14.05 -1.30 -19.40
N ASN A 316 13.23 -2.15 -20.01
CA ASN A 316 12.24 -1.77 -21.02
C ASN A 316 10.93 -1.24 -20.40
N ILE A 317 10.74 -1.48 -19.11
CA ILE A 317 9.65 -0.91 -18.34
C ILE A 317 9.87 0.61 -18.21
N VAL A 318 9.19 1.37 -19.06
CA VAL A 318 9.11 2.84 -18.93
C VAL A 318 8.50 3.15 -17.56
N PRO A 319 9.12 4.03 -16.74
CA PRO A 319 8.52 4.48 -15.50
C PRO A 319 7.12 5.03 -15.77
N VAL A 320 6.12 4.39 -15.17
CA VAL A 320 4.72 4.78 -15.23
C VAL A 320 4.60 6.11 -14.49
N GLY A 321 4.81 7.23 -15.19
CA GLY A 321 4.87 8.56 -14.58
C GLY A 321 5.70 9.59 -15.35
N THR A 322 6.58 9.19 -16.27
CA THR A 322 7.29 10.15 -17.13
C THR A 322 6.56 10.37 -18.45
N GLY A 323 5.24 10.60 -18.39
CA GLY A 323 4.63 11.41 -19.45
C GLY A 323 5.47 12.68 -19.55
N LYS A 324 5.80 13.12 -20.78
CA LYS A 324 6.65 14.27 -21.06
C LYS A 324 6.05 15.59 -20.56
N GLY A 325 5.76 15.71 -19.27
CA GLY A 325 5.77 16.99 -18.60
C GLY A 325 7.21 17.46 -18.65
N GLU A 326 7.42 18.63 -19.24
CA GLU A 326 8.72 19.26 -19.31
C GLU A 326 9.46 19.12 -17.96
N PRO A 327 10.79 18.90 -17.98
CA PRO A 327 11.57 18.90 -16.75
C PRO A 327 11.26 20.21 -16.03
N ARG A 328 10.52 20.14 -14.91
CA ARG A 328 10.30 21.30 -14.05
C ARG A 328 11.67 21.82 -13.71
N ARG A 329 12.01 22.99 -14.25
CA ARG A 329 13.25 23.71 -13.90
C ARG A 329 13.33 23.76 -12.37
N PRO A 330 14.51 23.56 -11.78
CA PRO A 330 14.70 23.93 -10.38
C PRO A 330 14.22 25.39 -10.22
N PRO A 331 13.57 25.76 -9.12
CA PRO A 331 12.97 27.07 -8.94
C PRO A 331 14.06 28.14 -8.82
N SER A 332 14.61 28.57 -9.95
CA SER A 332 15.40 29.77 -10.09
C SER A 332 14.51 30.87 -10.69
N GLU A 333 14.29 31.90 -9.88
CA GLU A 333 13.95 33.26 -10.31
C GLU A 333 12.62 33.46 -11.05
N LEU A 334 11.50 33.29 -10.35
CA LEU A 334 10.25 33.95 -10.71
C LEU A 334 10.27 35.40 -10.21
N ARG A 335 10.56 36.32 -11.13
CA ARG A 335 10.38 37.78 -11.01
C ARG A 335 9.04 38.12 -10.35
N ARG A 336 9.09 38.73 -9.16
CA ARG A 336 7.95 39.38 -8.50
C ARG A 336 7.55 40.66 -9.24
N PRO A 337 6.25 40.99 -9.36
CA PRO A 337 5.81 42.33 -9.76
C PRO A 337 6.16 43.33 -8.66
N GLN A 338 6.77 44.46 -9.03
CA GLN A 338 7.01 45.59 -8.14
C GLN A 338 5.69 46.17 -7.66
N GLN A 339 5.46 46.14 -6.34
CA GLN A 339 4.61 47.12 -5.67
C GLN A 339 5.51 48.01 -4.81
N SER A 340 5.44 49.31 -5.14
CA SER A 340 6.06 50.41 -4.44
C SER A 340 5.38 50.64 -3.08
N THR A 341 6.17 50.72 -2.00
CA THR A 341 6.09 51.79 -0.97
C THR A 341 7.27 51.66 0.02
N SER A 342 8.16 52.65 -0.05
CA SER A 342 8.96 53.32 0.99
C SER A 342 9.29 52.67 2.36
N ARG A 343 10.61 52.64 2.66
CA ARG A 343 11.35 52.92 3.93
C ARG A 343 10.96 52.11 5.20
N ALA A 344 11.85 51.52 5.99
CA ALA A 344 13.27 51.76 6.25
C ALA A 344 13.98 50.46 6.73
N ALA A 345 15.31 50.51 6.74
CA ALA A 345 16.25 49.39 6.81
C ALA A 345 16.40 48.71 8.18
N THR A 346 16.51 47.38 8.17
CA THR A 346 17.57 46.65 8.89
C THR A 346 17.84 45.33 8.16
N THR A 347 19.06 45.16 7.67
CA THR A 347 19.60 43.98 6.99
C THR A 347 19.79 42.83 7.97
N ILE A 348 19.11 41.70 7.71
CA ILE A 348 19.47 40.39 8.25
C ILE A 348 19.53 39.42 7.06
N ASP A 349 20.69 38.80 6.90
CA ASP A 349 21.03 37.84 5.86
C ASP A 349 20.17 36.57 5.92
N GLY A 350 19.90 36.01 4.74
CA GLY A 350 18.99 34.89 4.55
C GLY A 350 19.55 33.52 4.94
N ASN A 351 18.65 32.64 5.38
CA ASN A 351 18.56 31.24 4.99
C ASN A 351 17.29 30.61 5.62
N ASN A 352 16.48 29.91 4.81
CA ASN A 352 15.32 29.09 5.19
C ASN A 352 14.14 29.77 5.90
N ALA A 353 13.53 30.78 5.26
CA ALA A 353 12.21 31.22 5.68
C ALA A 353 11.13 30.23 5.19
N GLY A 354 10.52 29.47 6.11
CA GLY A 354 9.10 29.17 6.00
C GLY A 354 8.63 27.73 6.04
N GLU A 355 9.43 26.73 6.45
CA GLU A 355 8.83 25.47 6.90
C GLU A 355 8.47 25.63 8.39
N PRO A 356 7.19 25.56 8.78
CA PRO A 356 6.79 25.81 10.15
C PRO A 356 7.27 24.67 11.02
N ALA A 357 7.91 25.00 12.14
CA ALA A 357 8.10 24.02 13.20
C ALA A 357 6.71 23.69 13.76
N LEU A 358 6.12 22.58 13.32
CA LEU A 358 4.90 22.02 13.90
C LEU A 358 5.24 21.48 15.30
N VAL A 359 5.32 22.38 16.28
CA VAL A 359 5.57 22.04 17.67
C VAL A 359 4.22 21.95 18.37
N GLY A 360 3.70 20.73 18.55
CA GLY A 360 2.46 20.49 19.30
C GLY A 360 1.32 19.89 18.47
N ARG A 361 0.08 20.20 18.87
CA ARG A 361 -1.15 19.67 18.27
C ARG A 361 -1.69 20.65 17.24
N THR A 362 -1.22 20.58 16.01
CA THR A 362 -1.68 21.49 14.95
C THR A 362 -2.90 20.94 14.23
N MET A 363 -3.98 21.73 14.14
CA MET A 363 -5.18 21.37 13.40
C MET A 363 -5.43 22.35 12.25
N PHE A 364 -5.50 21.82 11.03
CA PHE A 364 -5.97 22.53 9.84
C PHE A 364 -7.48 22.33 9.73
N GLN A 365 -8.23 23.42 9.72
CA GLN A 365 -9.68 23.39 9.73
C GLN A 365 -10.28 24.47 8.84
N LEU A 366 -11.45 24.19 8.28
CA LEU A 366 -12.30 25.21 7.67
C LEU A 366 -13.24 25.75 8.75
N GLU A 367 -12.93 26.93 9.28
CA GLU A 367 -13.84 27.64 10.18
C GLU A 367 -15.01 28.20 9.36
N LEU A 368 -16.24 27.81 9.71
CA LEU A 368 -17.42 28.27 8.98
C LEU A 368 -17.58 29.79 9.15
N THR A 369 -17.91 30.48 8.05
CA THR A 369 -18.24 31.90 8.09
C THR A 369 -19.45 32.17 8.99
N THR A 370 -19.61 33.38 9.52
CA THR A 370 -20.74 33.76 10.39
C THR A 370 -22.10 33.40 9.78
N ASP A 371 -22.27 33.64 8.48
CA ASP A 371 -23.51 33.29 7.78
C ASP A 371 -23.71 31.78 7.68
N SER A 372 -22.64 31.02 7.40
CA SER A 372 -22.68 29.55 7.36
C SER A 372 -22.95 28.93 8.73
N GLN A 373 -22.38 29.49 9.80
CA GLN A 373 -22.67 29.10 11.19
C GLN A 373 -24.16 29.28 11.50
N ARG A 374 -24.71 30.46 11.20
CA ARG A 374 -26.14 30.77 11.42
C ARG A 374 -27.05 29.86 10.61
N LEU A 375 -26.71 29.65 9.34
CA LEU A 375 -27.47 28.82 8.43
C LEU A 375 -27.50 27.36 8.92
N LEU A 376 -26.34 26.80 9.29
CA LEU A 376 -26.26 25.45 9.83
C LEU A 376 -27.01 25.31 11.18
N ARG A 377 -26.89 26.28 12.10
CA ARG A 377 -27.64 26.28 13.37
C ARG A 377 -29.14 26.25 13.15
N ARG A 378 -29.63 27.03 12.17
CA ARG A 378 -31.04 27.06 11.80
C ARG A 378 -31.47 25.72 11.20
N ALA A 379 -30.67 25.17 10.30
CA ALA A 379 -30.97 23.89 9.63
C ALA A 379 -31.01 22.71 10.60
N VAL A 380 -30.18 22.70 11.64
CA VAL A 380 -30.19 21.64 12.67
C VAL A 380 -31.25 21.92 13.75
N GLY A 381 -31.94 23.06 13.71
CA GLY A 381 -32.82 23.57 14.77
C GLY A 381 -33.79 22.54 15.39
N LYS A 382 -34.57 21.84 14.57
CA LYS A 382 -35.51 20.80 15.05
C LYS A 382 -34.84 19.52 15.54
N SER A 383 -33.66 19.23 15.01
CA SER A 383 -32.84 18.06 15.36
C SER A 383 -32.16 18.19 16.73
N TRP A 384 -32.05 19.41 17.28
CA TRP A 384 -31.50 19.62 18.62
C TRP A 384 -32.28 18.92 19.73
N GLY A 385 -33.60 18.79 19.57
CA GLY A 385 -34.42 18.04 20.53
C GLY A 385 -33.95 16.59 20.66
N TYR A 386 -33.77 15.90 19.52
CA TYR A 386 -33.24 14.54 19.49
C TYR A 386 -31.85 14.46 20.10
N MET A 387 -30.94 15.35 19.69
CA MET A 387 -29.56 15.39 20.20
C MET A 387 -29.53 15.57 21.74
N ALA A 388 -30.38 16.44 22.28
CA ALA A 388 -30.50 16.65 23.72
C ALA A 388 -30.99 15.39 24.46
N THR A 389 -31.92 14.61 23.89
CA THR A 389 -32.35 13.32 24.49
C THR A 389 -31.22 12.29 24.59
N ARG A 390 -30.16 12.46 23.78
CA ARG A 390 -28.95 11.62 23.80
C ARG A 390 -27.80 12.24 24.61
N GLY A 391 -28.08 13.32 25.35
CA GLY A 391 -27.07 14.04 26.13
C GLY A 391 -26.03 14.76 25.27
N ILE A 392 -26.28 14.92 23.96
CA ILE A 392 -25.35 15.56 23.04
C ILE A 392 -25.45 17.07 23.19
N VAL A 393 -24.35 17.70 23.59
CA VAL A 393 -24.26 19.15 23.72
C VAL A 393 -23.78 19.75 22.39
N PRO A 394 -24.51 20.72 21.80
CA PRO A 394 -24.08 21.39 20.57
C PRO A 394 -22.74 22.10 20.74
N LYS A 395 -21.95 22.16 19.67
CA LYS A 395 -20.72 22.98 19.65
C LYS A 395 -21.03 24.47 19.51
N ASP A 396 -20.20 25.30 20.14
CA ASP A 396 -20.27 26.76 20.04
C ASP A 396 -19.75 27.29 18.71
N GLU A 397 -18.82 26.56 18.08
CA GLU A 397 -18.28 26.89 16.78
C GLU A 397 -18.16 25.61 15.93
N PHE A 398 -18.67 25.69 14.71
CA PHE A 398 -18.56 24.62 13.73
C PHE A 398 -17.35 24.81 12.81
N HIS A 399 -16.68 23.72 12.52
CA HIS A 399 -15.59 23.67 11.54
C HIS A 399 -15.57 22.31 10.84
N VAL A 400 -14.89 22.25 9.70
CA VAL A 400 -14.52 20.99 9.04
C VAL A 400 -13.04 20.75 9.28
N THR A 401 -12.69 19.71 10.04
CA THR A 401 -11.29 19.33 10.22
C THR A 401 -10.75 18.74 8.93
N LEU A 402 -9.70 19.34 8.37
CA LEU A 402 -9.01 18.85 7.18
C LEU A 402 -7.84 17.95 7.54
N LEU A 403 -7.08 18.32 8.57
CA LEU A 403 -5.93 17.57 9.05
C LEU A 403 -5.70 17.88 10.52
N TYR A 404 -5.49 16.83 11.33
CA TYR A 404 -5.04 16.97 12.71
C TYR A 404 -3.66 16.34 12.82
N VAL A 405 -2.69 17.12 13.27
CA VAL A 405 -1.29 16.73 13.45
C VAL A 405 -0.97 16.77 14.93
N ASP A 406 -0.49 15.67 15.49
CA ASP A 406 0.05 15.57 16.83
C ASP A 406 1.39 14.85 16.82
N SER A 407 1.99 14.62 17.99
CA SER A 407 3.29 13.96 18.11
C SER A 407 3.33 12.56 17.49
N SER A 408 2.19 11.88 17.30
CA SER A 408 2.14 10.53 16.72
C SER A 408 2.20 10.54 15.19
N ASN A 409 1.81 11.64 14.53
CA ASN A 409 1.76 11.74 13.07
C ASN A 409 2.44 12.99 12.50
N ALA A 410 3.10 13.81 13.32
CA ALA A 410 3.87 15.00 12.94
C ALA A 410 4.98 14.72 11.92
N PHE A 411 5.44 13.48 11.83
CA PHE A 411 6.44 13.06 10.86
C PHE A 411 5.89 12.17 9.76
N ASP A 412 4.59 11.85 9.74
CA ASP A 412 4.01 11.04 8.68
C ASP A 412 4.03 11.80 7.33
N HIS A 413 4.57 11.19 6.28
CA HIS A 413 4.70 11.86 4.97
C HIS A 413 3.34 12.14 4.33
N TYR A 414 2.31 11.35 4.62
CA TYR A 414 0.97 11.67 4.15
C TYR A 414 0.45 12.95 4.84
N SER A 415 0.53 13.02 6.17
CA SER A 415 0.24 14.25 6.92
C SER A 415 1.08 15.44 6.47
N MET A 416 2.39 15.29 6.32
CA MET A 416 3.29 16.38 5.93
C MET A 416 3.09 16.83 4.47
N ASN A 417 2.72 15.93 3.57
CA ASN A 417 2.32 16.33 2.22
C ASN A 417 1.02 17.15 2.25
N LEU A 418 0.05 16.76 3.09
CA LEU A 418 -1.15 17.56 3.29
C LEU A 418 -0.84 18.93 3.93
N VAL A 419 0.05 18.98 4.93
CA VAL A 419 0.55 20.26 5.49
C VAL A 419 1.12 21.14 4.38
N ARG A 420 2.01 20.62 3.53
CA ARG A 420 2.61 21.39 2.42
C ARG A 420 1.57 21.89 1.40
N GLN A 421 0.46 21.18 1.24
CA GLN A 421 -0.64 21.60 0.36
C GLN A 421 -1.59 22.60 1.02
N LEU A 422 -1.80 22.49 2.33
CA LEU A 422 -2.74 23.32 3.09
C LEU A 422 -2.10 24.62 3.58
N TRP A 423 -0.82 24.60 3.95
CA TRP A 423 -0.11 25.76 4.50
C TRP A 423 -0.17 27.00 3.61
N PRO A 424 0.10 26.91 2.29
CA PRO A 424 0.05 28.08 1.41
C PRO A 424 -1.36 28.61 1.18
N ARG A 425 -2.40 27.89 1.63
CA ARG A 425 -3.82 28.18 1.43
C ARG A 425 -4.50 28.72 2.68
N ILE A 426 -3.76 28.94 3.78
CA ILE A 426 -4.32 29.54 4.99
C ILE A 426 -4.93 30.90 4.65
N GLY A 427 -6.20 31.10 5.02
CA GLY A 427 -7.00 32.27 4.67
C GLY A 427 -7.86 32.11 3.42
N ASP A 428 -7.63 31.08 2.58
CA ASP A 428 -8.50 30.77 1.44
C ASP A 428 -9.91 30.41 1.92
N SER A 429 -10.92 30.80 1.14
CA SER A 429 -12.31 30.41 1.37
C SER A 429 -12.72 29.21 0.51
N PHE A 430 -13.44 28.28 1.12
CA PHE A 430 -13.89 27.04 0.50
C PHE A 430 -15.39 26.87 0.62
N ALA A 431 -16.04 26.46 -0.47
CA ALA A 431 -17.46 26.14 -0.49
C ALA A 431 -17.67 24.62 -0.43
N PHE A 432 -18.68 24.21 0.31
CA PHE A 432 -19.06 22.80 0.48
C PHE A 432 -20.54 22.68 0.78
N THR A 433 -21.10 21.50 0.55
CA THR A 433 -22.50 21.22 0.83
C THR A 433 -22.66 20.15 1.89
N THR A 434 -23.79 20.17 2.59
CA THR A 434 -24.23 19.11 3.51
C THR A 434 -25.74 18.92 3.41
N ALA A 435 -26.23 17.69 3.51
CA ALA A 435 -27.64 17.36 3.28
C ALA A 435 -28.34 16.83 4.54
N PHE A 436 -27.60 16.12 5.39
CA PHE A 436 -28.12 15.45 6.57
C PHE A 436 -27.05 15.41 7.67
N ALA A 437 -27.48 15.11 8.88
CA ALA A 437 -26.61 14.77 9.99
C ALA A 437 -26.75 13.29 10.35
N VAL A 438 -25.70 12.70 10.90
CA VAL A 438 -25.70 11.35 11.47
C VAL A 438 -25.42 11.51 12.95
N CYS A 439 -26.34 11.05 13.77
CA CYS A 439 -26.16 10.96 15.20
C CYS A 439 -26.03 9.50 15.62
N SER A 440 -25.19 9.28 16.62
CA SER A 440 -24.85 7.97 17.16
C SER A 440 -25.33 7.86 18.60
N ASP A 441 -25.77 6.67 19.00
CA ASP A 441 -26.19 6.38 20.38
C ASP A 441 -25.04 6.49 21.40
N TRP A 442 -23.79 6.50 20.93
CA TRP A 442 -22.62 6.84 21.76
C TRP A 442 -22.51 8.33 22.10
N GLY A 443 -23.43 9.16 21.61
CA GLY A 443 -23.49 10.57 21.98
C GLY A 443 -22.61 11.47 21.12
N VAL A 444 -22.40 11.14 19.84
CA VAL A 444 -21.75 12.03 18.86
C VAL A 444 -22.70 12.29 17.71
N CYS A 445 -22.69 13.51 17.17
CA CYS A 445 -23.42 13.82 15.95
C CYS A 445 -22.57 14.67 15.00
N ALA A 446 -22.58 14.30 13.72
CA ALA A 446 -21.80 14.97 12.70
C ALA A 446 -22.57 15.07 11.37
N ALA A 447 -22.33 16.13 10.62
CA ALA A 447 -22.87 16.34 9.28
C ALA A 447 -21.77 16.10 8.23
N PRO A 448 -21.87 15.04 7.40
CA PRO A 448 -20.94 14.83 6.29
C PRO A 448 -20.96 16.02 5.32
N VAL A 449 -19.81 16.38 4.77
CA VAL A 449 -19.69 17.48 3.80
C VAL A 449 -19.11 16.99 2.48
N GLN A 450 -19.55 17.63 1.40
CA GLN A 450 -19.02 17.46 0.07
C GLN A 450 -18.41 18.77 -0.41
N PHE A 451 -17.10 18.78 -0.67
CA PHE A 451 -16.43 19.97 -1.20
C PHE A 451 -16.85 20.24 -2.64
N LEU A 452 -17.15 21.50 -2.97
CA LEU A 452 -17.47 21.93 -4.34
C LEU A 452 -16.22 22.16 -5.19
N GLN A 453 -15.06 22.18 -4.55
CA GLN A 453 -13.74 22.25 -5.17
C GLN A 453 -12.79 21.21 -4.54
N PRO A 454 -11.67 20.85 -5.21
CA PRO A 454 -10.65 20.02 -4.59
C PRO A 454 -10.03 20.69 -3.35
N VAL A 455 -10.19 20.04 -2.20
CA VAL A 455 -9.59 20.43 -0.92
C VAL A 455 -8.75 19.27 -0.40
N PRO A 456 -7.44 19.46 -0.17
CA PRO A 456 -6.63 18.44 0.50
C PRO A 456 -7.22 18.13 1.87
N CYS A 457 -7.53 16.87 2.13
CA CYS A 457 -8.15 16.44 3.38
C CYS A 457 -7.60 15.07 3.78
N GLY A 458 -7.17 14.95 5.04
CA GLY A 458 -6.72 13.71 5.66
C GLY A 458 -7.86 12.83 6.17
N ASN A 459 -9.06 13.40 6.36
CA ASN A 459 -10.24 12.66 6.75
C ASN A 459 -10.89 11.99 5.53
N LEU A 460 -11.10 10.67 5.61
CA LEU A 460 -11.77 9.89 4.56
C LEU A 460 -13.20 10.38 4.28
N TYR A 461 -13.90 10.81 5.34
CA TYR A 461 -15.23 11.38 5.29
C TYR A 461 -15.18 12.77 5.93
N PRO A 462 -14.93 13.83 5.13
CA PRO A 462 -14.98 15.20 5.63
C PRO A 462 -16.35 15.49 6.25
N HIS A 463 -16.38 16.12 7.43
CA HIS A 463 -17.62 16.38 8.15
C HIS A 463 -17.48 17.54 9.14
N ILE A 464 -18.62 18.00 9.64
CA ILE A 464 -18.76 18.97 10.73
C ILE A 464 -19.26 18.22 11.95
N THR A 465 -18.53 18.27 13.07
CA THR A 465 -19.04 17.75 14.34
C THR A 465 -20.02 18.75 14.95
N LEU A 466 -21.30 18.37 15.01
CA LEU A 466 -22.40 19.23 15.48
C LEU A 466 -22.49 19.27 17.01
N GLY A 467 -22.12 18.18 17.67
CA GLY A 467 -22.16 18.08 19.12
C GLY A 467 -21.61 16.75 19.63
N VAL A 468 -21.25 16.75 20.91
CA VAL A 468 -20.78 15.56 21.64
C VAL A 468 -21.40 15.51 23.03
N ALA A 469 -21.66 14.31 23.53
CA ALA A 469 -22.02 14.08 24.92
C ALA A 469 -20.75 14.13 25.80
N PRO A 470 -20.86 14.33 27.13
CA PRO A 470 -19.70 14.47 28.02
C PRO A 470 -18.72 13.27 28.00
N GLN A 471 -19.24 12.08 27.75
CA GLN A 471 -18.47 10.84 27.66
C GLN A 471 -17.86 10.59 26.27
N ALA A 472 -18.29 11.35 25.26
CA ALA A 472 -17.91 11.17 23.87
C ALA A 472 -16.84 12.19 23.44
N SER A 473 -16.06 11.85 22.42
CA SER A 473 -15.05 12.77 21.88
C SER A 473 -15.37 13.14 20.44
N ALA A 474 -14.92 14.32 20.01
CA ALA A 474 -15.05 14.74 18.61
C ALA A 474 -14.28 13.82 17.64
N ARG A 475 -13.35 12.98 18.12
CA ARG A 475 -12.68 11.97 17.28
C ARG A 475 -13.65 10.88 16.85
N GLU A 476 -14.64 10.54 17.68
CA GLU A 476 -15.58 9.44 17.43
C GLU A 476 -16.52 9.72 16.24
N SER A 477 -16.66 10.98 15.80
CA SER A 477 -17.38 11.28 14.56
C SER A 477 -16.68 10.67 13.33
N ASN A 478 -15.34 10.58 13.33
CA ASN A 478 -14.60 9.88 12.29
C ASN A 478 -14.91 8.39 12.31
N ASP A 479 -14.87 7.77 13.50
CA ASP A 479 -15.10 6.34 13.66
C ASP A 479 -16.54 5.97 13.28
N MET A 480 -17.51 6.80 13.67
CA MET A 480 -18.91 6.69 13.28
C MET A 480 -19.07 6.72 11.75
N LEU A 481 -18.52 7.72 11.06
CA LEU A 481 -18.67 7.86 9.61
C LEU A 481 -17.87 6.82 8.81
N GLN A 482 -16.83 6.24 9.41
CA GLN A 482 -16.08 5.10 8.86
C GLN A 482 -16.78 3.75 9.06
N GLY A 483 -17.97 3.73 9.68
CA GLY A 483 -18.74 2.51 9.91
C GLY A 483 -18.19 1.63 11.04
N LYS A 484 -17.40 2.20 11.97
CA LYS A 484 -16.96 1.46 13.17
C LYS A 484 -18.04 1.37 14.23
N HIS A 485 -19.06 2.22 14.14
CA HIS A 485 -20.28 2.14 14.93
C HIS A 485 -21.26 1.20 14.20
N PRO A 486 -21.89 0.22 14.87
CA PRO A 486 -22.92 -0.60 14.26
C PRO A 486 -24.12 0.25 13.81
N MET A 487 -24.70 -0.14 12.68
CA MET A 487 -25.71 0.63 11.96
C MET A 487 -26.98 0.87 12.79
N GLU A 488 -27.35 -0.08 13.65
CA GLU A 488 -28.56 0.02 14.48
C GLU A 488 -28.49 1.17 15.49
N ALA A 489 -27.26 1.58 15.84
CA ALA A 489 -26.97 2.65 16.77
C ALA A 489 -26.80 4.01 16.07
N LEU A 490 -27.04 4.09 14.75
CA LEU A 490 -27.00 5.34 13.98
C LEU A 490 -28.42 5.83 13.66
N ARG A 491 -28.59 7.14 13.65
CA ARG A 491 -29.81 7.82 13.18
C ARG A 491 -29.41 8.94 12.24
N VAL A 492 -30.05 8.96 11.07
CA VAL A 492 -29.92 10.05 10.10
C VAL A 492 -30.97 11.09 10.46
N LEU A 493 -30.52 12.33 10.62
CA LEU A 493 -31.37 13.48 10.86
C LEU A 493 -31.36 14.36 9.60
N GLU A 494 -32.56 14.66 9.10
CA GLU A 494 -32.72 15.60 8.00
C GLU A 494 -32.41 17.02 8.49
N LEU A 495 -31.71 17.79 7.65
CA LEU A 495 -31.49 19.21 7.89
C LEU A 495 -32.69 19.99 7.34
N GLU A 496 -33.12 21.02 8.06
CA GLU A 496 -34.16 21.92 7.59
C GLU A 496 -33.62 22.86 6.52
N LEU A 497 -33.95 22.57 5.28
CA LEU A 497 -33.54 23.35 4.12
C LEU A 497 -34.68 24.31 3.73
N SER A 498 -34.34 25.52 3.27
CA SER A 498 -35.34 26.49 2.81
C SER A 498 -35.73 26.22 1.36
N GLY A 499 -37.04 26.12 1.09
CA GLY A 499 -37.57 25.96 -0.26
C GLY A 499 -37.30 24.57 -0.84
N ASN A 500 -36.97 24.50 -2.13
CA ASN A 500 -36.71 23.25 -2.86
C ASN A 500 -35.24 22.79 -2.78
N GLN A 501 -34.46 23.29 -1.81
CA GLN A 501 -33.07 22.90 -1.65
C GLN A 501 -32.98 21.48 -1.09
N THR A 502 -32.13 20.65 -1.69
CA THR A 502 -31.82 19.29 -1.21
C THR A 502 -30.51 19.23 -0.43
N GLN A 503 -29.72 20.31 -0.46
CA GLN A 503 -28.48 20.46 0.29
C GLN A 503 -28.30 21.90 0.77
N LEU A 504 -27.61 22.05 1.89
CA LEU A 504 -27.17 23.32 2.46
C LEU A 504 -25.80 23.68 1.88
N GLU A 505 -25.68 24.80 1.18
CA GLU A 505 -24.39 25.33 0.75
C GLU A 505 -23.78 26.19 1.86
N LEU A 506 -22.55 25.87 2.24
CA LEU A 506 -21.81 26.48 3.33
C LEU A 506 -20.44 26.94 2.81
N ARG A 507 -19.86 27.90 3.53
CA ARG A 507 -18.49 28.39 3.30
C ARG A 507 -17.68 28.36 4.58
N GLY A 508 -16.41 27.99 4.44
CA GLY A 508 -15.42 28.09 5.50
C GLY A 508 -14.16 28.77 5.04
N VAL A 509 -13.37 29.27 5.98
CA VAL A 509 -12.05 29.85 5.76
C VAL A 509 -11.02 28.91 6.36
N LEU A 510 -9.98 28.56 5.59
CA LEU A 510 -8.93 27.69 6.09
C LEU A 510 -8.10 28.41 7.15
N ARG A 511 -8.06 27.83 8.35
CA ARG A 511 -7.29 28.28 9.50
C ARG A 511 -6.45 27.14 10.05
N VAL A 512 -5.46 27.54 10.84
CA VAL A 512 -4.64 26.63 11.63
C VAL A 512 -4.82 27.02 13.09
N SER A 513 -5.14 26.04 13.93
CA SER A 513 -5.17 26.17 15.39
C SER A 513 -4.11 25.27 16.02
N GLU A 514 -3.57 25.68 17.15
CA GLU A 514 -2.61 24.92 17.98
C GLU A 514 -3.26 24.27 19.20
#